data_AF-A0A1Q3N7C9-F1
#
_entry.id   AF-A0A1Q3N7C9-F1
#
_cell.length_a   1.000
_cell.length_b   1.000
_cell.length_c   1.000
_cell.angle_alpha   90.00
_cell.angle_beta   90.00
_cell.angle_gamma   90.00
#
_symmetry.space_group_name_H-M   'P 1'
#
loop_
_entity.id
_entity.type
_entity.pdbx_description
1 polymer ?
#
loop_
_entity_poly.entity_id
_entity_poly.type
_entity_poly.pdbx_seq_one_letter_code
_entity_poly.pdbx_strand_id
1 'polypeptide(L)'
;MLLTVIYIIAITAEAMTGALSAGRRSMDWFGVTLIACVTALGGGSVRDVLLGHYPLTWVKHPEYLVLTCCAAFVTIIIAKWMKHLRSVFLLLDAMGLIGFTIIGCQIALSMGHGFVVSAVAGVLTGVSGGILRDILCNDVPLVFRRSAV
;
A
#
# COMPACT_ATOMS: atom_id res chain seq x y z
N MET A 1 -5.28 16.66 -10.06
CA MET A 1 -4.75 17.25 -8.79
C MET A 1 -5.24 16.50 -7.57
N LEU A 2 -6.55 16.36 -7.33
CA LEU A 2 -7.07 15.65 -6.15
C LEU A 2 -6.60 14.18 -6.04
N LEU A 3 -6.71 13.40 -7.12
CA LEU A 3 -6.28 11.99 -7.12
C LEU A 3 -4.79 11.82 -6.84
N THR A 4 -3.95 12.76 -7.28
CA THR A 4 -2.51 12.75 -7.02
C THR A 4 -2.24 12.96 -5.53
N VAL A 5 -2.97 13.86 -4.87
CA VAL A 5 -2.84 14.08 -3.41
C VAL A 5 -3.26 12.82 -2.65
N ILE A 6 -4.39 12.23 -3.02
CA ILE A 6 -4.85 10.96 -2.42
C ILE A 6 -3.81 9.87 -2.63
N TYR A 7 -3.22 9.79 -3.83
CA TYR A 7 -2.20 8.79 -4.13
C TYR A 7 -0.96 8.96 -3.26
N ILE A 8 -0.44 10.18 -3.13
CA ILE A 8 0.73 10.51 -2.28
C ILE A 8 0.46 10.14 -0.82
N ILE A 9 -0.71 10.48 -0.30
CA ILE A 9 -1.12 10.12 1.06
C ILE A 9 -1.19 8.60 1.22
N ALA A 10 -1.81 7.90 0.26
CA ALA A 10 -1.98 6.45 0.31
C ALA A 10 -0.64 5.70 0.25
N ILE A 11 0.24 6.01 -0.71
CA ILE A 11 1.56 5.35 -0.79
C ILE A 11 2.44 5.66 0.43
N THR A 12 2.30 6.86 1.01
CA THR A 12 3.00 7.21 2.25
C THR A 12 2.47 6.37 3.42
N ALA A 13 1.16 6.36 3.63
CA ALA A 13 0.54 5.60 4.71
C ALA A 13 0.88 4.09 4.60
N GLU A 14 0.85 3.52 3.40
CA GLU A 14 1.14 2.10 3.17
C GLU A 14 2.64 1.77 3.25
N ALA A 15 3.52 2.71 2.89
CA ALA A 15 4.93 2.55 3.18
C ALA A 15 5.18 2.52 4.69
N MET A 16 4.48 3.36 5.46
CA MET A 16 4.56 3.35 6.92
C MET A 16 4.00 2.05 7.52
N THR A 17 2.87 1.51 7.02
CA THR A 17 2.32 0.22 7.49
C THR A 17 3.28 -0.93 7.21
N GLY A 18 3.82 -0.98 5.99
CA GLY A 18 4.84 -1.95 5.58
C GLY A 18 6.09 -1.89 6.47
N ALA A 19 6.58 -0.68 6.73
CA ALA A 19 7.74 -0.47 7.59
C ALA A 19 7.49 -0.92 9.04
N LEU A 20 6.30 -0.62 9.58
CA LEU A 20 5.90 -1.06 10.92
C LEU A 20 5.77 -2.59 11.01
N SER A 21 5.22 -3.26 10.00
CA SER A 21 5.11 -4.72 9.96
C SER A 21 6.48 -5.39 9.91
N ALA A 22 7.34 -4.94 8.99
CA ALA A 22 8.69 -5.48 8.85
C ALA A 22 9.56 -5.21 10.09
N GLY A 23 9.46 -4.02 10.68
CA GLY A 23 10.19 -3.65 11.90
C GLY A 23 9.83 -4.52 13.11
N ARG A 24 8.57 -4.97 13.23
CA ARG A 24 8.15 -5.93 14.28
C ARG A 24 8.74 -7.33 14.08
N ARG A 25 9.23 -7.64 12.89
CA ARG A 25 9.87 -8.93 12.55
C ARG A 25 11.39 -8.86 12.64
N SER A 26 11.95 -7.80 13.22
CA SER A 26 13.40 -7.60 13.38
C SER A 26 14.17 -7.71 12.06
N MET A 27 13.53 -7.34 10.95
CA MET A 27 14.19 -7.24 9.65
C MET A 27 15.21 -6.10 9.66
N ASP A 28 16.25 -6.22 8.84
CA ASP A 28 17.24 -5.17 8.64
C ASP A 28 16.65 -3.99 7.84
N TRP A 29 17.40 -2.90 7.76
CA TRP A 29 16.95 -1.68 7.06
C TRP A 29 16.56 -1.95 5.61
N PHE A 30 17.31 -2.82 4.92
CA PHE A 30 17.00 -3.20 3.55
C PHE A 30 15.66 -3.93 3.45
N GLY A 31 15.44 -4.93 4.30
CA GLY A 31 14.17 -5.65 4.37
C GLY A 31 13.00 -4.71 4.66
N VAL A 32 13.14 -3.82 5.65
CA VAL A 32 12.06 -2.87 6.00
C VAL A 32 11.72 -1.95 4.83
N THR A 33 12.73 -1.38 4.15
CA THR A 33 12.51 -0.53 2.98
C THR A 33 11.87 -1.30 1.82
N LEU A 34 12.31 -2.53 1.56
CA LEU A 34 11.73 -3.38 0.52
C LEU A 34 10.24 -3.66 0.79
N ILE A 35 9.90 -4.08 2.02
CA ILE A 35 8.50 -4.35 2.40
C ILE A 35 7.66 -3.08 2.29
N ALA A 36 8.17 -1.93 2.70
CA ALA A 36 7.45 -0.65 2.57
C ALA A 36 7.15 -0.32 1.10
N CYS A 37 8.13 -0.45 0.20
CA CYS A 37 7.93 -0.22 -1.23
C CYS A 37 6.93 -1.20 -1.83
N VAL A 38 7.02 -2.49 -1.50
CA VAL A 38 6.07 -3.52 -1.98
C VAL A 38 4.67 -3.25 -1.46
N THR A 39 4.52 -2.84 -0.21
CA THR A 39 3.21 -2.53 0.39
C THR A 39 2.57 -1.33 -0.33
N ALA A 40 3.33 -0.25 -0.50
CA ALA A 40 2.84 1.00 -1.07
C ALA A 40 2.57 0.93 -2.58
N LEU A 41 3.41 0.23 -3.34
CA LEU A 41 3.39 0.26 -4.80
C LEU A 41 2.87 -1.06 -5.41
N GLY A 42 2.86 -2.14 -4.63
CA GLY A 42 2.45 -3.47 -5.08
C GLY A 42 0.99 -3.53 -5.47
N GLY A 43 0.09 -2.87 -4.73
CA GLY A 43 -1.34 -2.86 -5.04
C GLY A 43 -1.66 -2.27 -6.42
N GLY A 44 -1.13 -1.08 -6.70
CA GLY A 44 -1.21 -0.44 -8.01
C GLY A 44 -0.54 -1.26 -9.11
N SER A 45 0.62 -1.86 -8.81
CA SER A 45 1.35 -2.70 -9.77
C SER A 45 0.56 -3.95 -10.16
N VAL A 46 -0.06 -4.64 -9.20
CA VAL A 46 -0.90 -5.81 -9.46
C VAL A 46 -2.09 -5.43 -10.35
N ARG A 47 -2.80 -4.34 -10.03
CA ARG A 47 -3.88 -3.82 -10.89
C ARG A 47 -3.36 -3.54 -12.31
N ASP A 48 -2.28 -2.76 -12.41
CA ASP A 48 -1.75 -2.29 -13.67
C ASP A 48 -1.32 -3.46 -14.58
N VAL A 49 -0.67 -4.48 -14.01
CA VAL A 49 -0.30 -5.70 -14.72
C VAL A 49 -1.54 -6.46 -15.22
N LEU A 50 -2.56 -6.66 -14.37
CA LEU A 50 -3.75 -7.43 -14.74
C LEU A 50 -4.62 -6.72 -15.77
N LEU A 51 -4.72 -5.39 -15.73
CA LEU A 51 -5.51 -4.61 -16.69
C LEU A 51 -4.71 -4.23 -17.95
N GLY A 52 -3.41 -4.51 -18.00
CA GLY A 52 -2.55 -4.10 -19.12
C GLY A 52 -2.25 -2.59 -19.14
N HIS A 53 -2.32 -1.92 -17.99
CA HIS A 53 -2.06 -0.49 -17.84
C HIS A 53 -0.56 -0.22 -17.61
N TYR A 54 0.17 0.02 -18.69
CA TYR A 54 1.62 0.26 -18.67
C TYR A 54 1.99 1.66 -19.20
N PRO A 55 3.16 2.20 -18.81
CA PRO A 55 4.12 1.67 -17.83
C PRO A 55 3.59 1.73 -16.39
N LEU A 56 4.13 0.90 -15.51
CA LEU A 56 3.77 0.91 -14.08
C LEU A 56 4.00 2.30 -13.48
N THR A 57 3.12 2.70 -12.56
CA THR A 57 3.13 4.06 -12.00
C THR A 57 4.50 4.49 -11.45
N TRP A 58 5.18 3.63 -10.71
CA TRP A 58 6.51 3.91 -10.13
C TRP A 58 7.67 3.83 -11.14
N VAL A 59 7.48 3.15 -12.28
CA VAL A 59 8.44 3.16 -13.40
C VAL A 59 8.34 4.48 -14.16
N LYS A 60 7.10 4.97 -14.34
CA LYS A 60 6.85 6.27 -14.95
C LYS A 60 7.27 7.44 -14.04
N HIS A 61 7.08 7.28 -12.74
CA HIS A 61 7.35 8.28 -11.70
C HIS A 61 8.28 7.69 -10.61
N PRO A 62 9.59 7.60 -10.87
CA PRO A 62 10.56 7.05 -9.91
C PRO A 62 10.62 7.81 -8.58
N GLU A 63 10.19 9.07 -8.55
CA GLU A 63 10.06 9.89 -7.35
C GLU A 63 9.17 9.23 -6.27
N TYR A 64 8.21 8.39 -6.66
CA TYR A 64 7.36 7.67 -5.72
C TYR A 64 8.12 6.57 -4.97
N LEU A 65 9.13 5.93 -5.59
CA LEU A 65 10.01 5.00 -4.88
C LEU A 65 10.84 5.73 -3.81
N VAL A 66 11.38 6.90 -4.17
CA VAL A 66 12.14 7.72 -3.22
C VAL A 66 11.25 8.13 -2.04
N LEU A 67 10.02 8.55 -2.32
CA LEU A 67 9.06 8.90 -1.28
C LEU A 67 8.76 7.71 -0.34
N THR A 68 8.51 6.51 -0.87
CA THR A 68 8.21 5.33 -0.05
C THR A 68 9.42 4.91 0.79
N CYS A 69 10.64 5.02 0.25
CA CYS A 69 11.88 4.80 1.00
C CYS A 69 12.04 5.81 2.15
N CYS A 70 11.82 7.10 1.88
CA CYS A 70 11.85 8.15 2.89
C CYS A 70 10.80 7.92 3.98
N ALA A 71 9.57 7.57 3.60
CA ALA A 71 8.50 7.26 4.54
C ALA A 71 8.86 6.07 5.45
N ALA A 72 9.44 5.01 4.89
CA ALA A 72 9.93 3.86 5.65
C ALA A 72 11.00 4.27 6.68
N PHE A 73 12.00 5.04 6.23
CA PHE A 73 13.09 5.51 7.10
C PHE A 73 12.58 6.37 8.26
N VAL A 74 11.70 7.35 7.97
CA VAL A 74 11.06 8.20 8.98
C VAL A 74 10.23 7.36 9.95
N THR A 75 9.52 6.35 9.45
CA THR A 75 8.70 5.44 10.28
C THR A 75 9.55 4.68 11.29
N ILE A 76 10.69 4.14 10.88
CA ILE A 76 11.58 3.38 11.78
C ILE A 76 12.12 4.28 12.91
N ILE A 77 12.45 5.52 12.58
CA ILE A 77 12.88 6.52 13.58
C ILE A 77 11.74 6.79 14.56
N ILE A 78 10.56 7.15 14.06
CA ILE A 78 9.42 7.55 14.91
C ILE A 78 8.84 6.38 15.71
N ALA A 79 8.95 5.13 15.20
CA ALA A 79 8.41 3.94 15.82
C ALA A 79 8.89 3.71 17.25
N LYS A 80 10.10 4.17 17.60
CA LYS A 80 10.65 4.08 18.96
C LYS A 80 9.87 4.89 20.01
N TRP A 81 9.16 5.94 19.58
CA TRP A 81 8.38 6.82 20.46
C TRP A 81 6.87 6.57 20.39
N MET A 82 6.42 5.69 19.51
CA MET A 82 4.99 5.39 19.35
C MET A 82 4.49 4.41 20.42
N LYS A 83 3.68 4.90 21.36
CA LYS A 83 3.07 4.07 22.43
C LYS A 83 1.99 3.10 21.92
N HIS A 84 1.30 3.44 20.81
CA HIS A 84 0.17 2.68 20.26
C HIS A 84 0.37 2.25 18.80
N LEU A 85 1.47 1.54 18.54
CA LEU A 85 1.83 1.07 17.19
C LEU A 85 0.72 0.29 16.47
N ARG A 86 -0.13 -0.44 17.20
CA ARG A 86 -1.24 -1.21 16.60
C ARG A 86 -2.35 -0.30 16.07
N SER A 87 -2.78 0.70 16.82
CA SER A 87 -3.83 1.63 16.40
C SER A 87 -3.37 2.52 15.25
N VAL A 88 -2.13 3.00 15.31
CA VAL A 88 -1.51 3.78 14.22
C VAL A 88 -1.46 2.95 12.94
N PHE A 89 -1.00 1.70 13.04
CA PHE A 89 -0.96 0.79 11.90
C PHE A 89 -2.35 0.60 11.26
N LEU A 90 -3.39 0.32 12.05
CA LEU A 90 -4.74 0.11 11.53
C LEU A 90 -5.31 1.37 10.87
N LEU A 91 -5.03 2.56 11.43
CA LEU A 91 -5.46 3.82 10.86
C LEU A 91 -4.77 4.09 9.50
N LEU A 92 -3.46 3.88 9.43
CA LEU A 92 -2.69 4.07 8.20
C LEU A 92 -3.14 3.09 7.10
N ASP A 93 -3.33 1.82 7.44
CA ASP A 93 -3.79 0.76 6.53
C ASP A 93 -5.20 1.08 6.00
N ALA A 94 -6.11 1.54 6.87
CA ALA A 94 -7.44 1.97 6.44
C ALA A 94 -7.41 3.18 5.49
N MET A 95 -6.52 4.16 5.73
CA MET A 95 -6.35 5.31 4.83
C MET A 95 -5.82 4.89 3.45
N GLY A 96 -4.82 4.00 3.43
CA GLY A 96 -4.28 3.40 2.20
C GLY A 96 -5.35 2.66 1.40
N LEU A 97 -6.09 1.78 2.07
CA LEU A 97 -7.18 0.99 1.51
C LEU A 97 -8.26 1.88 0.84
N ILE A 98 -8.70 2.94 1.52
CA ILE A 98 -9.69 3.89 0.97
C ILE A 98 -9.12 4.58 -0.28
N GLY A 99 -7.92 5.15 -0.18
CA GLY A 99 -7.30 5.89 -1.27
C GLY A 99 -7.07 5.03 -2.51
N PHE A 100 -6.53 3.82 -2.33
CA PHE A 100 -6.28 2.89 -3.42
C PHE A 100 -7.54 2.29 -4.02
N THR A 101 -8.60 2.09 -3.24
CA THR A 101 -9.88 1.65 -3.79
C THR A 101 -10.46 2.70 -4.74
N ILE A 102 -10.45 3.98 -4.34
CA ILE A 102 -10.92 5.09 -5.19
C ILE A 102 -10.08 5.18 -6.46
N ILE A 103 -8.76 5.13 -6.34
CA ILE A 103 -7.83 5.26 -7.47
C ILE A 103 -7.96 4.06 -8.43
N GLY A 104 -8.06 2.84 -7.90
CA GLY A 104 -8.22 1.63 -8.70
C GLY A 104 -9.51 1.63 -9.52
N CYS A 105 -10.63 2.02 -8.91
CA CYS A 105 -11.90 2.21 -9.61
C CYS A 105 -11.76 3.26 -10.73
N GLN A 106 -11.17 4.41 -10.42
CA GLN A 106 -11.04 5.50 -11.38
C GLN A 106 -10.18 5.13 -12.58
N ILE A 107 -9.07 4.42 -12.36
CA ILE A 107 -8.18 3.99 -13.44
C ILE A 107 -8.92 3.00 -14.36
N ALA A 108 -9.58 1.98 -13.81
CA ALA A 108 -10.34 1.03 -14.60
C ALA A 108 -11.47 1.70 -15.41
N LEU A 109 -12.20 2.65 -14.81
CA LEU A 109 -13.21 3.45 -15.52
C LEU A 109 -12.59 4.28 -16.65
N SER A 110 -11.43 4.90 -16.42
CA SER A 110 -10.73 5.69 -17.44
C SER A 110 -10.21 4.85 -18.61
N MET A 111 -10.01 3.54 -18.39
CA MET A 111 -9.66 2.57 -19.43
C MET A 111 -10.90 2.08 -20.22
N GLY A 112 -12.10 2.58 -19.90
CA GLY A 112 -13.35 2.20 -20.57
C GLY A 112 -13.99 0.92 -20.05
N HIS A 113 -13.53 0.38 -18.91
CA HIS A 113 -14.14 -0.80 -18.31
C HIS A 113 -15.49 -0.48 -17.63
N GLY A 114 -16.38 -1.47 -17.60
CA GLY A 114 -17.67 -1.35 -16.93
C GLY A 114 -17.57 -1.31 -15.40
N PHE A 115 -18.72 -1.10 -14.76
CA PHE A 115 -18.84 -0.95 -13.29
C PHE A 115 -18.26 -2.14 -12.52
N VAL A 116 -18.56 -3.36 -12.94
CA VAL A 116 -18.13 -4.59 -12.24
C VAL A 116 -16.61 -4.70 -12.22
N VAL A 117 -15.96 -4.55 -13.39
CA VAL A 117 -14.50 -4.62 -13.50
C VAL A 117 -13.84 -3.49 -12.71
N SER A 118 -14.43 -2.30 -12.72
CA SER A 118 -13.91 -1.15 -11.98
C SER A 118 -13.98 -1.35 -10.46
N ALA A 119 -15.09 -1.90 -9.95
CA ALA A 119 -15.21 -2.24 -8.54
C ALA A 119 -14.17 -3.28 -8.10
N VAL A 120 -13.98 -4.34 -8.90
CA VAL A 120 -12.96 -5.37 -8.64
C VAL A 120 -11.55 -4.78 -8.70
N ALA A 121 -11.26 -3.91 -9.66
CA ALA A 121 -9.97 -3.23 -9.78
C ALA A 121 -9.68 -2.33 -8.56
N GLY A 122 -10.70 -1.63 -8.03
CA GLY A 122 -10.61 -0.87 -6.79
C GLY A 122 -10.23 -1.76 -5.61
N VAL A 123 -11.02 -2.82 -5.36
CA VAL A 123 -10.75 -3.78 -4.28
C VAL A 123 -9.34 -4.37 -4.40
N LEU A 124 -8.99 -4.85 -5.59
CA LEU A 124 -7.68 -5.44 -5.88
C LEU A 124 -6.54 -4.47 -5.59
N THR A 125 -6.66 -3.22 -6.03
CA THR A 125 -5.64 -2.18 -5.78
C THR A 125 -5.48 -1.95 -4.27
N GLY A 126 -6.60 -1.86 -3.55
CA GLY A 126 -6.63 -1.59 -2.12
C GLY A 126 -6.03 -2.72 -1.27
N VAL A 127 -6.41 -3.98 -1.52
CA VAL A 127 -6.01 -5.10 -0.64
C VAL A 127 -4.66 -5.71 -0.99
N SER A 128 -4.25 -5.65 -2.27
CA SER A 128 -3.07 -6.42 -2.72
C SER A 128 -1.76 -5.95 -2.08
N GLY A 129 -1.62 -4.65 -1.79
CA GLY A 129 -0.45 -4.13 -1.07
C GLY A 129 -0.30 -4.74 0.32
N GLY A 130 -1.37 -4.72 1.12
CA GLY A 130 -1.42 -5.34 2.45
C GLY A 130 -1.27 -6.87 2.41
N ILE A 131 -1.85 -7.55 1.40
CA ILE A 131 -1.65 -9.00 1.21
C ILE A 131 -0.17 -9.32 0.96
N LEU A 132 0.49 -8.61 0.04
CA LEU A 132 1.90 -8.81 -0.26
C LEU A 132 2.78 -8.56 0.97
N ARG A 133 2.50 -7.47 1.70
CA ARG A 133 3.16 -7.16 2.98
C ARG A 133 3.06 -8.31 3.96
N ASP A 134 1.85 -8.80 4.19
CA ASP A 134 1.58 -9.80 5.22
C ASP A 134 2.21 -11.14 4.84
N ILE A 135 2.11 -11.56 3.56
CA ILE A 135 2.78 -12.78 3.05
C ILE A 135 4.30 -12.69 3.23
N LEU A 136 4.92 -11.57 2.82
CA LEU A 136 6.37 -11.39 2.95
C LEU A 136 6.82 -11.26 4.41
N CYS A 137 5.94 -10.81 5.31
CA CYS A 137 6.15 -10.81 6.76
C CYS A 137 5.83 -12.15 7.44
N ASN A 138 5.48 -13.19 6.66
CA ASN A 138 5.06 -14.50 7.15
C ASN A 138 3.86 -14.45 8.11
N ASP A 139 2.88 -13.62 7.78
CA ASP A 139 1.62 -13.44 8.49
C ASP A 139 0.43 -13.81 7.61
N VAL A 140 -0.66 -14.29 8.21
CA VAL A 140 -1.94 -14.41 7.50
C VAL A 140 -2.44 -12.99 7.18
N PRO A 141 -2.74 -12.67 5.90
CA PRO A 141 -3.22 -11.36 5.50
C PRO A 141 -4.43 -10.86 6.30
N LEU A 142 -4.43 -9.59 6.67
CA LEU A 142 -5.50 -8.98 7.48
C LEU A 142 -6.89 -9.20 6.88
N VAL A 143 -7.01 -9.13 5.56
CA VAL A 143 -8.27 -9.33 4.82
C VAL A 143 -8.85 -10.74 5.00
N PHE A 144 -8.02 -11.73 5.32
CA PHE A 144 -8.45 -13.11 5.58
C PHE A 144 -8.69 -13.39 7.06
N ARG A 145 -8.33 -12.46 7.96
CA ARG A 145 -8.58 -12.63 9.39
C ARG A 145 -10.04 -12.36 9.69
N ARG A 146 -10.64 -13.20 10.53
CA ARG A 146 -11.99 -12.99 11.04
C ARG A 146 -12.00 -11.69 11.85
N SER A 147 -12.82 -10.71 11.47
CA SER A 147 -13.13 -9.57 12.33
C SER A 147 -13.68 -10.13 13.64
N ALA A 148 -12.98 -9.91 14.75
CA ALA A 148 -13.52 -10.24 16.06
C ALA A 148 -14.74 -9.33 16.28
N VAL A 149 -15.92 -9.86 15.97
CA VAL A 149 -17.21 -9.39 16.48
C VAL A 149 -17.39 -10.02 17.86
#